data_AF-A0A4U5WY72-F1
#
_entry.id   AF-A0A4U5WY72-F1
#
_cell.length_a   1.000
_cell.length_b   1.000
_cell.length_c   1.000
_cell.angle_alpha   90.00
_cell.angle_beta   90.00
_cell.angle_gamma   90.00
#
_symmetry.space_group_name_H-M   'P 1'
#
loop_
_entity.id
_entity.type
_entity.pdbx_description
1 polymer ?
#
loop_
_entity_poly.entity_id
_entity_poly.type
_entity_poly.pdbx_seq_one_letter_code
_entity_poly.pdbx_strand_id
1 'polypeptide(L)'
;MNTIDIGRVRRRVEAVEDWFLAEDQWPVVSSALTELESAVVRRDDTAVRAVFDTLQSLEQGARRANALPGPVKTPIPPHQREQLNYLVRRLTLDLGQPPPAPGGTEGRPPRHSG
;
A
#
# COMPACT_ATOMS: atom_id res chain seq x y z
N MET A 1 16.79 10.83 8.57
CA MET A 1 15.68 9.86 8.67
C MET A 1 14.72 10.16 7.53
N ASN A 2 14.72 9.32 6.49
CA ASN A 2 13.70 9.44 5.46
C ASN A 2 12.42 8.87 6.09
N THR A 3 11.36 9.66 6.18
CA THR A 3 10.09 9.18 6.71
C THR A 3 9.36 8.45 5.58
N ILE A 4 8.86 7.24 5.84
CA ILE A 4 7.99 6.53 4.90
C ILE A 4 6.78 7.42 4.59
N ASP A 5 6.67 7.83 3.33
CA ASP A 5 5.52 8.60 2.85
C ASP A 5 4.36 7.64 2.56
N ILE A 6 3.47 7.48 3.54
CA ILE A 6 2.29 6.61 3.47
C ILE A 6 1.38 6.99 2.30
N GLY A 7 1.28 8.28 1.95
CA GLY A 7 0.50 8.73 0.81
C GLY A 7 1.10 8.28 -0.53
N ARG A 8 2.43 8.26 -0.65
CA ARG A 8 3.13 7.69 -1.79
C ARG A 8 2.96 6.17 -1.86
N VAL A 9 3.05 5.47 -0.72
CA VAL A 9 2.82 4.02 -0.64
C VAL A 9 1.43 3.66 -1.09
N ARG A 10 0.40 4.35 -0.57
CA ARG A 10 -0.98 4.11 -0.97
C ARG A 10 -1.19 4.27 -2.47
N ARG A 11 -0.76 5.39 -3.05
CA ARG A 11 -0.89 5.63 -4.50
C ARG A 11 -0.22 4.55 -5.33
N ARG A 12 0.91 4.01 -4.84
CA ARG A 12 1.61 2.94 -5.53
C ARG A 12 0.84 1.62 -5.50
N VAL A 13 0.20 1.30 -4.39
CA VAL A 13 -0.66 0.12 -4.25
C VAL A 13 -1.94 0.26 -5.07
N GLU A 14 -2.59 1.43 -5.03
CA GLU A 14 -3.80 1.72 -5.82
C GLU A 14 -3.57 1.51 -7.32
N ALA A 15 -2.40 1.90 -7.83
CA ALA A 15 -2.06 1.74 -9.24
C ALA A 15 -2.03 0.28 -9.72
N VAL A 16 -1.92 -0.71 -8.82
CA VAL A 16 -1.92 -2.15 -9.17
C VAL A 16 -3.31 -2.62 -9.62
N GLU A 17 -4.39 -1.92 -9.21
CA GLU A 17 -5.76 -2.27 -9.60
C GLU A 17 -5.96 -2.22 -11.13
N ASP A 18 -5.24 -1.33 -11.81
CA ASP A 18 -5.30 -1.11 -13.25
C ASP A 18 -4.36 -2.04 -14.05
N TRP A 19 -3.64 -2.96 -13.40
CA TRP A 19 -2.65 -3.78 -14.09
C TRP A 19 -3.29 -4.99 -14.77
N PHE A 20 -2.76 -5.28 -15.96
CA PHE A 20 -2.99 -6.53 -16.67
C PHE A 20 -1.66 -7.27 -16.74
N LEU A 21 -1.62 -8.43 -16.10
CA LEU A 21 -0.44 -9.27 -15.99
C LEU A 21 -0.73 -10.68 -16.50
N ALA A 22 0.32 -11.47 -16.69
CA ALA A 22 0.18 -12.90 -16.87
C ALA A 22 -0.25 -13.56 -15.54
N GLU A 23 -0.94 -14.69 -15.62
CA GLU A 23 -1.50 -15.40 -14.43
C GLU A 23 -0.41 -15.73 -13.39
N ASP A 24 0.77 -16.16 -13.86
CA ASP A 24 1.92 -16.54 -13.04
C ASP A 24 2.60 -15.35 -12.32
N GLN A 25 2.29 -14.11 -12.73
CA GLN A 25 2.86 -12.91 -12.13
C GLN A 25 2.04 -12.39 -10.95
N TRP A 26 0.75 -12.73 -10.86
CA TRP A 26 -0.12 -12.32 -9.75
C TRP A 26 0.32 -12.85 -8.38
N PRO A 27 0.85 -14.08 -8.24
CA PRO A 27 1.46 -14.54 -6.99
C PRO A 27 2.62 -13.67 -6.51
N VAL A 28 3.44 -13.14 -7.44
CA VAL A 28 4.55 -12.24 -7.10
C VAL A 28 4.03 -10.91 -6.58
N VAL A 29 2.94 -10.38 -7.17
CA VAL A 29 2.25 -9.19 -6.66
C VAL A 29 1.71 -9.43 -5.25
N SER A 30 1.04 -10.56 -4.99
CA SER A 30 0.56 -10.91 -3.66
C SER A 30 1.69 -10.93 -2.63
N SER A 31 2.83 -11.57 -2.94
CA SER A 31 3.98 -11.60 -2.05
C SER A 31 4.54 -10.20 -1.79
N ALA A 32 4.68 -9.38 -2.83
CA ALA A 32 5.14 -8.00 -2.70
C ALA A 32 4.21 -7.15 -1.82
N LEU A 33 2.88 -7.30 -1.94
CA LEU A 33 1.92 -6.58 -1.11
C LEU A 33 1.99 -7.00 0.37
N THR A 34 2.19 -8.29 0.66
CA THR A 34 2.40 -8.79 2.03
C THR A 34 3.71 -8.26 2.64
N GLU A 35 4.79 -8.25 1.87
CA GLU A 35 6.07 -7.70 2.30
C GLU A 35 5.98 -6.18 2.53
N LEU A 36 5.23 -5.47 1.67
CA LEU A 36 5.01 -4.02 1.82
C LEU A 36 4.33 -3.71 3.15
N GLU A 37 3.28 -4.44 3.48
CA GLU A 37 2.57 -4.30 4.76
C GLU A 37 3.53 -4.46 5.94
N SER A 38 4.29 -5.56 5.96
CA SER A 38 5.25 -5.83 7.02
C SER A 38 6.35 -4.77 7.10
N ALA A 39 6.83 -4.27 5.95
CA ALA A 39 7.84 -3.21 5.89
C ALA A 39 7.31 -1.88 6.44
N VAL A 40 6.08 -1.51 6.09
CA VAL A 40 5.45 -0.27 6.58
C VAL A 40 5.20 -0.35 8.08
N VAL A 41 4.70 -1.47 8.61
CA VAL A 41 4.48 -1.68 10.06
C VAL A 41 5.80 -1.57 10.83
N ARG A 42 6.88 -2.15 10.31
CA ARG A 42 8.23 -2.09 10.92
C ARG A 42 8.94 -0.75 10.73
N ARG A 43 8.37 0.16 9.95
CA ARG A 43 8.99 1.42 9.50
C ARG A 43 10.36 1.18 8.84
N ASP A 44 10.46 0.15 8.02
CA ASP A 44 11.67 -0.21 7.28
C ASP A 44 11.65 0.37 5.86
N ASP A 45 12.25 1.55 5.71
CA ASP A 45 12.38 2.24 4.42
C ASP A 45 13.12 1.42 3.36
N THR A 46 14.07 0.57 3.76
CA THR A 46 14.87 -0.23 2.82
C THR A 46 14.01 -1.33 2.23
N ALA A 47 13.25 -2.02 3.08
CA ALA A 47 12.30 -3.03 2.64
C ALA A 47 11.18 -2.42 1.78
N VAL A 48 10.65 -1.24 2.15
CA VAL A 48 9.65 -0.54 1.32
C VAL A 48 10.22 -0.22 -0.08
N ARG A 49 11.46 0.26 -0.17
CA ARG A 49 12.12 0.52 -1.47
C ARG A 49 12.28 -0.75 -2.30
N ALA A 50 12.78 -1.83 -1.70
CA ALA A 50 12.95 -3.11 -2.39
C ALA A 50 11.62 -3.66 -2.96
N VAL A 51 10.53 -3.51 -2.20
CA VAL A 51 9.19 -3.87 -2.68
C VAL A 51 8.75 -2.96 -3.83
N PHE A 52 9.03 -1.66 -3.76
CA PHE A 52 8.71 -0.73 -4.84
C PHE A 52 9.46 -1.05 -6.14
N ASP A 53 10.74 -1.41 -6.05
CA ASP A 53 11.53 -1.85 -7.22
C ASP A 53 10.94 -3.11 -7.86
N THR A 54 10.46 -4.05 -7.03
CA THR A 54 9.76 -5.25 -7.49
C THR A 54 8.47 -4.89 -8.23
N LEU A 55 7.62 -4.07 -7.61
CA LEU A 55 6.38 -3.59 -8.23
C LEU A 55 6.67 -2.79 -9.52
N GLN A 56 7.72 -1.98 -9.56
CA GLN A 56 8.11 -1.24 -10.77
C GLN A 56 8.53 -2.15 -11.92
N SER A 57 9.26 -3.22 -11.63
CA SER A 57 9.64 -4.21 -12.64
C SER A 57 8.41 -4.91 -13.22
N LEU A 58 7.45 -5.27 -12.38
CA LEU A 58 6.17 -5.87 -12.79
C LEU A 58 5.30 -4.89 -13.59
N GLU A 59 5.26 -3.62 -13.20
CA GLU A 59 4.54 -2.58 -13.93
C GLU A 59 5.07 -2.40 -15.36
N GLN A 60 6.39 -2.45 -15.55
CA GLN A 60 6.98 -2.39 -16.89
C GLN A 60 6.55 -3.58 -17.74
N GLY A 61 6.45 -4.77 -17.13
CA GLY A 61 5.84 -5.95 -17.74
C GLY A 61 4.39 -5.71 -18.13
N ALA A 62 3.57 -5.19 -17.21
CA ALA A 62 2.16 -4.86 -17.43
C ALA A 62 1.97 -3.85 -18.57
N ARG A 63 2.78 -2.79 -18.61
CA ARG A 63 2.74 -1.76 -19.66
C ARG A 63 3.11 -2.33 -21.04
N ARG A 64 4.17 -3.15 -21.10
CA ARG A 64 4.58 -3.83 -22.33
C ARG A 64 3.51 -4.82 -22.81
N ALA A 65 2.92 -5.58 -21.89
CA ALA A 65 1.81 -6.47 -22.19
C ALA A 65 0.59 -5.70 -22.70
N ASN A 66 0.29 -4.53 -22.11
CA ASN A 66 -0.81 -3.67 -22.58
C ASN A 66 -0.60 -3.16 -24.01
N ALA A 67 0.64 -2.86 -24.40
CA ALA A 67 1.00 -2.40 -25.74
C ALA A 67 0.95 -3.50 -26.83
N LEU A 68 0.96 -4.78 -26.45
CA LEU A 68 0.92 -5.90 -27.39
C LEU A 68 -0.50 -6.47 -27.52
N PRO A 69 -1.00 -6.67 -28.76
CA PRO A 69 -2.24 -7.43 -28.97
C PRO A 69 -1.95 -8.92 -28.74
N GLY A 70 -2.51 -9.50 -27.68
CA GLY A 70 -2.34 -10.92 -27.35
C GLY A 70 -3.29 -11.41 -26.24
N PRO A 71 -3.63 -12.71 -26.22
CA PRO A 71 -4.69 -13.30 -25.40
C PRO A 71 -4.35 -13.47 -23.90
N VAL A 72 -3.22 -12.95 -23.42
CA VAL A 72 -2.70 -13.24 -22.07
C VAL A 72 -2.75 -12.02 -21.16
N LYS A 73 -3.88 -11.31 -21.15
CA LYS A 73 -4.14 -10.19 -20.26
C LYS A 73 -5.13 -10.63 -19.20
N THR A 74 -4.62 -11.07 -18.05
CA THR A 74 -5.49 -11.46 -16.94
C THR A 74 -5.66 -10.25 -16.02
N PRO A 75 -6.90 -9.78 -15.78
CA PRO A 75 -7.14 -8.75 -14.77
C PRO A 75 -6.78 -9.27 -13.38
N ILE A 76 -6.66 -8.39 -12.39
CA ILE A 76 -6.39 -8.78 -11.00
C ILE A 76 -7.39 -9.86 -10.53
N PRO A 77 -6.91 -11.05 -10.13
CA PRO A 77 -7.81 -12.09 -9.65
C PRO A 77 -8.46 -11.68 -8.32
N PRO A 78 -9.62 -12.28 -7.97
CA PRO A 78 -10.43 -11.83 -6.83
C PRO A 78 -9.65 -11.79 -5.50
N HIS A 79 -8.84 -12.82 -5.23
CA HIS A 79 -8.06 -12.91 -4.01
C HIS A 79 -7.03 -11.77 -3.88
N GLN A 80 -6.30 -11.48 -4.97
CA GLN A 80 -5.35 -10.38 -5.01
C GLN A 80 -6.04 -9.02 -4.85
N ARG A 81 -7.23 -8.86 -5.44
CA ARG A 81 -8.02 -7.64 -5.30
C ARG A 81 -8.47 -7.40 -3.86
N GLU A 82 -8.88 -8.45 -3.15
CA GLU A 82 -9.22 -8.37 -1.73
C GLU A 82 -8.00 -7.95 -0.89
N GLN A 83 -6.84 -8.56 -1.15
CA GLN A 83 -5.60 -8.20 -0.47
C GLN A 83 -5.20 -6.74 -0.72
N LEU A 84 -5.31 -6.26 -1.95
CA LEU A 84 -5.05 -4.87 -2.32
C LEU A 84 -6.01 -3.93 -1.56
N ASN A 85 -7.31 -4.21 -1.60
CA ASN A 85 -8.33 -3.43 -0.91
C ASN A 85 -8.09 -3.36 0.60
N TYR A 86 -7.71 -4.48 1.21
CA TYR A 86 -7.34 -4.53 2.62
C TYR A 86 -6.15 -3.62 2.93
N LEU A 87 -5.07 -3.71 2.15
CA LEU A 87 -3.87 -2.91 2.36
C LEU A 87 -4.13 -1.41 2.17
N VAL A 88 -4.89 -1.03 1.13
CA VAL A 88 -5.27 0.38 0.90
C VAL A 88 -6.07 0.95 2.07
N ARG A 89 -7.03 0.18 2.61
CA ARG A 89 -7.80 0.58 3.79
C ARG A 89 -6.89 0.76 5.01
N ARG A 90 -5.99 -0.18 5.26
CA ARG A 90 -5.04 -0.14 6.39
C ARG A 90 -4.10 1.06 6.31
N LEU A 91 -3.55 1.34 5.12
CA LEU A 91 -2.70 2.50 4.87
C LEU A 91 -3.46 3.82 5.05
N THR A 92 -4.76 3.84 4.77
CA THR A 92 -5.62 5.03 4.91
C THR A 92 -6.02 5.28 6.36
N LEU A 93 -6.37 4.24 7.12
CA LEU A 93 -6.96 4.37 8.46
C LEU A 93 -5.93 4.29 9.59
N ASP A 94 -5.05 3.29 9.58
CA ASP A 94 -4.16 3.00 10.71
C ASP A 94 -2.85 3.79 10.68
N LEU A 95 -2.36 4.12 9.48
CA LEU A 95 -1.00 4.63 9.26
C LEU A 95 -0.96 6.04 8.65
N GLY A 96 -2.07 6.48 8.04
CA GLY A 96 -2.26 7.82 7.51
C GLY A 96 -2.75 8.84 8.53
N GLN A 97 -3.19 8.38 9.71
CA GLN A 97 -3.57 9.28 10.79
C GLN A 97 -2.29 9.84 11.43
N PRO A 98 -2.08 11.17 11.43
CA PRO A 98 -0.99 11.73 12.22
C PRO A 98 -1.15 11.23 13.67
N PRO A 99 -0.04 10.89 14.36
CA PRO A 99 -0.12 10.50 15.76
C PRO A 99 -0.96 11.56 16.48
N PRO A 100 -1.89 11.17 17.37
CA PRO A 100 -2.67 12.14 18.13
C PRO A 100 -1.66 13.12 18.74
N ALA A 101 -1.84 14.41 18.44
CA ALA A 101 -0.89 15.44 18.85
C ALA A 101 -0.60 15.25 20.35
N PRO A 102 0.67 15.15 20.77
CA PRO A 102 1.02 15.08 22.18
C PRO A 102 0.73 16.45 22.81
N GLY A 103 -0.53 16.71 23.15
CA GLY A 103 -0.96 18.03 23.59
C GLY A 103 -2.46 18.22 23.82
N GLY A 104 -3.28 17.17 23.81
CA GLY A 104 -4.70 17.26 24.17
C GLY A 104 -4.95 17.23 25.68
N THR A 105 -4.19 17.97 26.48
CA THR A 105 -4.59 18.29 27.86
C THR A 105 -5.36 19.60 27.86
N GLU A 106 -6.64 19.54 27.49
CA GLU A 106 -7.62 20.61 27.73
C GLU A 106 -9.01 19.96 27.74
N GLY A 107 -9.86 20.07 28.76
CA GLY A 107 -9.78 20.86 29.96
C GLY A 107 -10.72 20.30 31.03
N ARG A 108 -10.20 20.25 32.26
CA ARG A 108 -10.96 20.17 33.50
C ARG A 108 -11.86 21.41 33.61
N PRO A 109 -13.18 21.30 33.82
CA PRO A 109 -13.90 22.38 34.49
C PRO A 109 -13.63 22.29 36.01
N PRO A 110 -13.51 23.44 36.69
CA PRO A 110 -13.17 23.51 38.10
C PRO A 110 -14.29 22.98 38.98
N ARG A 111 -13.89 22.44 40.15
CA ARG A 111 -14.79 22.29 41.30
C ARG A 111 -15.36 23.67 41.64
N HIS A 112 -16.67 23.83 41.54
CA HIS A 112 -17.39 24.77 42.40
C HIS A 112 -18.23 23.95 43.38
N SER A 113 -17.77 23.96 44.64
CA SER A 113 -18.61 23.73 45.80
C SER A 113 -19.55 24.92 45.95
N GLY A 114 -20.83 24.63 46.15
CA GLY A 114 -21.89 25.57 46.52
C GLY A 114 -23.06 24.76 47.03
#